data_AF-A0A9W6EG97-F1
#
_entry.id   AF-A0A9W6EG97-F1
#
_cell.length_a   1.000
_cell.length_b   1.000
_cell.length_c   1.000
_cell.angle_alpha   90.00
_cell.angle_beta   90.00
_cell.angle_gamma   90.00
#
_symmetry.space_group_name_H-M   'P 1'
#
loop_
_entity.id
_entity.type
_entity.pdbx_description
1 polymer ?
#
loop_
_entity_poly.entity_id
_entity_poly.type
_entity_poly.pdbx_seq_one_letter_code
_entity_poly.pdbx_strand_id
1 'polypeptide(L)'
;MSTFEYLVRFSVGDQTYYGELINTDGNKYTMQQLDGLLSTSKDAKKVSTKNALDYVLGYTAGNNLSGRKFQLPEASGDQLSYAKSFDQFAPIGRVLITSQEVQGPQQMSRSPK
;
A
#
# COMPACT_ATOMS: atom_id res chain seq x y z
N MET A 1 4.98 13.23 -12.24
CA MET A 1 6.15 13.24 -11.34
C MET A 1 5.68 13.53 -9.92
N SER A 2 5.09 12.55 -9.26
CA SER A 2 5.02 12.47 -7.80
C SER A 2 5.96 11.34 -7.38
N THR A 3 7.17 11.74 -7.00
CA THR A 3 8.03 10.97 -6.11
C THR A 3 7.70 11.49 -4.72
N PHE A 4 7.49 10.59 -3.77
CA PHE A 4 7.28 10.96 -2.38
C PHE A 4 8.39 11.93 -1.92
N GLU A 5 8.07 13.11 -1.37
CA GLU A 5 9.10 14.06 -0.95
C GLU A 5 9.56 13.79 0.50
N TYR A 6 8.64 13.56 1.43
CA TYR A 6 8.95 13.41 2.85
C TYR A 6 8.22 12.21 3.47
N LEU A 7 8.94 11.09 3.62
CA LEU A 7 8.45 9.95 4.41
C LEU A 7 8.65 10.25 5.89
N VAL A 8 7.58 10.13 6.67
CA VAL A 8 7.63 10.39 8.11
C VAL A 8 7.19 9.15 8.87
N ARG A 9 8.02 8.76 9.85
CA ARG A 9 7.69 7.77 10.87
C ARG A 9 7.26 8.51 12.12
N PHE A 10 6.09 8.17 12.65
CA PHE A 10 5.61 8.72 13.91
C PHE A 10 4.86 7.65 14.70
N SER A 11 4.76 7.88 15.99
CA SER A 11 4.15 6.96 16.94
C SER A 11 2.96 7.65 17.60
N VAL A 12 1.83 6.94 17.68
CA VAL A 12 0.65 7.36 18.45
C VAL A 12 0.40 6.27 19.48
N GLY A 13 0.72 6.57 20.74
CA GLY A 13 0.83 5.54 21.78
C GLY A 13 1.90 4.50 21.39
N ASP A 14 1.53 3.22 21.48
CA ASP A 14 2.42 2.09 21.15
C ASP A 14 2.40 1.72 19.66
N GLN A 15 1.56 2.35 18.84
CA GLN A 15 1.45 2.07 17.42
C GLN A 15 2.33 2.99 16.59
N THR A 16 3.06 2.40 15.64
CA THR A 16 3.92 3.10 14.68
C THR A 16 3.22 3.18 13.33
N TYR A 17 3.23 4.38 12.74
CA TYR A 17 2.63 4.65 11.45
C TYR A 17 3.69 5.18 10.48
N TYR A 18 3.44 4.93 9.19
CA TYR A 18 4.26 5.41 8.08
C TYR A 18 3.35 6.07 7.05
N GLY A 19 3.74 7.25 6.57
CA GLY A 19 3.00 7.98 5.55
C GLY A 19 3.86 9.04 4.88
N GLU A 20 3.37 9.57 3.76
CA GLU A 20 3.90 10.81 3.22
C GLU A 20 3.28 11.99 3.96
N LEU A 21 4.13 12.87 4.49
CA LEU A 21 3.70 14.13 5.07
C LEU A 21 3.32 15.10 3.95
N ILE A 22 2.04 15.46 3.91
CA ILE A 22 1.46 16.35 2.90
C ILE A 22 1.48 17.80 3.37
N ASN A 23 1.23 18.02 4.67
CA ASN A 23 1.20 19.37 5.24
C ASN A 23 1.48 19.36 6.75
N THR A 24 2.12 20.42 7.23
CA THR A 24 2.26 20.75 8.65
C THR A 24 1.61 22.09 8.95
N ASP A 25 0.59 22.10 9.81
CA ASP A 25 -0.03 23.32 10.34
C ASP A 25 0.05 23.32 11.87
N GLY A 26 1.07 24.00 12.39
CA GLY A 26 1.42 23.97 13.81
C GLY A 26 1.69 22.55 14.30
N ASN A 27 0.83 22.05 15.19
CA ASN A 27 0.93 20.68 15.74
C ASN A 27 0.07 19.66 14.97
N LYS A 28 -0.49 20.02 13.81
CA LYS A 28 -1.28 19.12 12.97
C LYS A 28 -0.48 18.68 11.75
N TYR A 29 -0.49 17.37 11.51
CA TYR A 29 0.19 16.73 10.40
C TYR A 29 -0.87 16.09 9.50
N THR A 30 -0.93 16.49 8.24
CA THR A 30 -1.77 15.85 7.22
C THR A 30 -0.93 14.89 6.43
N MET A 31 -1.45 13.67 6.22
CA MET A 31 -0.72 12.63 5.52
C MET A 31 -1.58 11.92 4.49
N GLN A 32 -0.93 11.44 3.42
CA GLN A 32 -1.56 10.55 2.45
C GLN A 32 -1.34 9.08 2.82
N GLN A 33 -2.45 8.35 2.89
CA GLN A 33 -2.50 6.96 3.31
C GLN A 33 -2.22 6.01 2.15
N LEU A 34 -1.64 4.86 2.49
CA LEU A 34 -1.30 3.78 1.59
C LEU A 34 -2.15 2.53 1.93
N ASP A 35 -2.72 1.88 0.91
CA ASP A 35 -3.31 0.53 0.90
C ASP A 35 -2.24 -0.56 1.16
N GLY A 36 -2.50 -1.54 2.02
CA GLY A 36 -1.54 -2.62 2.26
C GLY A 36 -1.28 -3.51 1.03
N LEU A 37 -0.01 -3.81 0.74
CA LEU A 37 0.46 -4.71 -0.30
C LEU A 37 1.28 -5.86 0.29
N LEU A 38 1.12 -7.06 -0.27
CA LEU A 38 1.85 -8.28 0.08
C LEU A 38 3.06 -8.50 -0.83
N SER A 39 4.22 -8.86 -0.27
CA SER A 39 5.38 -9.32 -1.04
C SER A 39 5.72 -10.78 -0.74
N THR A 40 6.06 -11.57 -1.76
CA THR A 40 6.39 -13.01 -1.65
C THR A 40 7.90 -13.24 -1.58
N SER A 41 8.35 -14.20 -0.78
CA SER A 41 9.78 -14.52 -0.59
C SER A 41 10.32 -15.57 -1.56
N LYS A 42 9.44 -16.35 -2.20
CA LYS A 42 9.77 -17.47 -3.09
C LYS A 42 8.61 -17.77 -4.03
N ASP A 43 8.91 -18.45 -5.13
CA ASP A 43 7.91 -18.90 -6.09
C ASP A 43 6.85 -19.78 -5.40
N ALA A 44 5.59 -19.55 -5.75
CA ALA A 44 4.45 -20.22 -5.14
C ALA A 44 3.47 -20.70 -6.22
N LYS A 45 3.05 -21.97 -6.13
CA LYS A 45 2.00 -22.54 -6.98
C LYS A 45 1.24 -23.60 -6.21
N LYS A 46 -0.10 -23.54 -6.19
CA LYS A 46 -0.97 -24.49 -5.47
C LYS A 46 -0.62 -24.64 -3.98
N VAL A 47 -0.20 -23.56 -3.33
CA VAL A 47 0.08 -23.54 -1.89
C VAL A 47 -1.24 -23.69 -1.12
N SER A 48 -1.26 -24.53 -0.08
CA SER A 48 -2.43 -24.67 0.78
C SER A 48 -2.64 -23.40 1.60
N THR A 49 -3.89 -23.10 1.97
CA THR A 49 -4.21 -21.94 2.81
C THR A 49 -3.44 -21.93 4.13
N LYS A 50 -3.24 -23.11 4.73
CA LYS A 50 -2.46 -23.30 5.97
C LYS A 50 -1.00 -22.82 5.83
N ASN A 51 -0.39 -23.01 4.67
CA ASN A 51 1.01 -22.71 4.43
C ASN A 51 1.21 -21.36 3.72
N ALA A 52 0.13 -20.62 3.42
CA ALA A 52 0.20 -19.42 2.59
C ALA A 52 1.10 -18.32 3.19
N LEU A 53 1.08 -18.15 4.51
CA LEU A 53 1.88 -17.13 5.20
C LEU A 53 3.39 -17.44 5.19
N ASP A 54 3.78 -18.71 5.05
CA ASP A 54 5.19 -19.13 4.96
C ASP A 54 5.89 -18.67 3.66
N TYR A 55 5.10 -18.19 2.69
CA TYR A 55 5.57 -17.67 1.41
C TYR A 55 5.61 -16.13 1.39
N VAL A 56 5.17 -15.49 2.47
CA VAL A 56 5.15 -14.03 2.58
C VAL A 56 6.52 -13.55 3.08
N LEU A 57 7.16 -12.69 2.29
CA LEU A 57 8.36 -11.96 2.70
C LEU A 57 8.01 -10.88 3.72
N GLY A 58 6.93 -10.16 3.47
CA GLY A 58 6.50 -9.06 4.29
C GLY A 58 5.36 -8.27 3.68
N TYR A 59 5.04 -7.18 4.35
CA TYR A 59 3.97 -6.26 4.02
C TYR A 59 4.55 -4.88 3.83
N THR A 60 4.09 -4.19 2.80
CA THR A 60 4.41 -2.78 2.58
C THR A 60 3.13 -2.03 2.31
N ALA A 61 3.19 -0.72 2.31
CA ALA A 61 2.07 0.10 1.95
C ALA A 61 2.20 0.47 0.46
N GLY A 62 1.09 0.59 -0.25
CA GLY A 62 1.01 0.98 -1.64
C GLY A 62 -0.27 1.74 -1.92
N ASN A 63 -0.56 2.14 -3.14
CA ASN A 63 -1.85 2.76 -3.45
C ASN A 63 -2.32 2.26 -4.81
N ASN A 64 -3.58 1.83 -4.90
CA ASN A 64 -4.14 1.36 -6.17
C ASN A 64 -4.99 2.45 -6.82
N LEU A 65 -4.30 3.46 -7.36
CA LEU A 65 -4.95 4.62 -7.96
C LEU A 65 -5.77 4.22 -9.20
N SER A 66 -6.82 4.99 -9.45
CA SER A 66 -7.75 4.72 -10.55
C SER A 66 -8.20 6.01 -11.20
N GLY A 67 -7.92 6.15 -12.50
CA GLY A 67 -8.44 7.24 -13.30
C GLY A 67 -9.89 6.94 -13.65
N ARG A 68 -10.83 7.37 -12.81
CA ARG A 68 -12.25 6.96 -12.91
C ARG A 68 -12.87 7.25 -14.29
N LYS A 69 -12.48 8.36 -14.92
CA LYS A 69 -12.89 8.69 -16.29
C LYS A 69 -12.45 7.64 -17.31
N PHE A 70 -11.25 7.08 -17.15
CA PHE A 70 -10.69 6.06 -18.02
C PHE A 70 -11.11 4.64 -17.64
N GLN A 71 -11.92 4.48 -16.59
CA GLN A 71 -12.45 3.18 -16.17
C GLN A 71 -13.77 2.83 -16.89
N LEU A 72 -14.40 3.81 -17.53
CA LEU A 72 -15.64 3.61 -18.26
C LEU A 72 -15.38 2.79 -19.55
N PRO A 73 -16.32 1.92 -19.98
CA PRO A 73 -16.20 1.11 -21.18
C PRO A 73 -15.76 1.89 -22.43
N GLU A 74 -16.33 3.09 -22.61
CA GLU A 74 -16.09 3.93 -23.79
C GLU A 74 -14.65 4.42 -23.89
N ALA A 75 -13.96 4.55 -22.75
CA ALA A 75 -12.58 5.01 -22.67
C ALA A 75 -11.57 3.84 -22.53
N SER A 76 -12.01 2.67 -22.10
CA SER A 76 -11.14 1.53 -21.75
C SER A 76 -11.30 0.30 -22.64
N GLY A 77 -12.33 0.23 -23.47
CA GLY A 77 -12.67 -1.01 -24.19
C GLY A 77 -12.98 -2.17 -23.24
N ASP A 78 -13.73 -1.88 -22.17
CA ASP A 78 -14.07 -2.81 -21.08
C ASP A 78 -12.87 -3.34 -20.25
N GLN A 79 -11.69 -2.72 -20.37
CA GLN A 79 -10.48 -3.12 -19.65
C GLN A 79 -10.22 -2.25 -18.41
N LEU A 80 -10.43 -2.81 -17.21
CA LEU A 80 -10.16 -2.10 -15.95
C LEU A 80 -8.69 -1.73 -15.73
N SER A 81 -7.76 -2.50 -16.31
CA SER A 81 -6.31 -2.26 -16.23
C SER A 81 -5.92 -0.94 -16.87
N TYR A 82 -6.64 -0.49 -17.91
CA TYR A 82 -6.38 0.76 -18.61
C TYR A 82 -6.43 1.96 -17.67
N ALA A 83 -7.41 1.99 -16.76
CA ALA A 83 -7.57 3.05 -15.78
C ALA A 83 -6.57 3.03 -14.62
N LYS A 84 -5.71 2.00 -14.54
CA LYS A 84 -4.89 1.67 -13.37
C LYS A 84 -3.39 1.59 -13.64
N SER A 85 -2.98 1.77 -14.90
CA SER A 85 -1.61 1.51 -15.34
C SER A 85 -0.87 2.75 -15.83
N PHE A 86 -1.41 3.95 -15.58
CA PHE A 86 -0.70 5.19 -15.84
C PHE A 86 0.52 5.30 -14.93
N ASP A 87 1.50 6.08 -15.38
CA ASP A 87 2.69 6.37 -14.59
C ASP A 87 2.29 6.77 -13.17
N GLN A 88 2.92 6.12 -12.19
CA GLN A 88 2.75 6.40 -10.76
C GLN A 88 1.39 5.98 -10.15
N PHE A 89 0.59 5.13 -10.82
CA PHE A 89 -0.70 4.66 -10.26
C PHE A 89 -0.61 3.50 -9.28
N ALA A 90 0.58 2.90 -9.16
CA ALA A 90 0.88 1.87 -8.18
C ALA A 90 2.14 2.24 -7.39
N PRO A 91 2.14 3.35 -6.62
CA PRO A 91 3.24 3.61 -5.72
C PRO A 91 3.25 2.53 -4.63
N ILE A 92 4.44 2.04 -4.29
CA ILE A 92 4.67 0.98 -3.30
C ILE A 92 5.85 1.44 -2.44
N GLY A 93 5.82 1.12 -1.15
CA GLY A 93 6.90 1.40 -0.22
C GLY A 93 6.54 2.40 0.89
N ARG A 94 7.52 3.03 1.53
CA ARG A 94 8.98 2.86 1.35
C ARG A 94 9.58 1.70 2.15
N VAL A 95 8.85 1.21 3.16
CA VAL A 95 9.31 0.18 4.10
C VAL A 95 8.61 -1.13 3.80
N LEU A 96 9.38 -2.21 3.80
CA LEU A 96 8.86 -3.56 3.85
C LEU A 96 9.00 -4.06 5.29
N ILE A 97 7.86 -4.28 5.95
CA ILE A 97 7.80 -4.88 7.29
C ILE A 97 7.81 -6.39 7.10
N THR A 98 8.74 -7.09 7.74
CA THR A 98 8.92 -8.52 7.50
C THR A 98 7.76 -9.34 8.10
N SER A 99 7.50 -10.52 7.55
CA SER A 99 6.49 -11.44 8.10
C SER A 99 6.83 -11.97 9.49
N GLN A 100 8.06 -11.79 9.97
CA GLN A 100 8.47 -12.12 11.34
C GLN A 100 7.94 -11.09 12.34
N GLU A 101 7.87 -9.82 11.95
CA GLU A 101 7.39 -8.72 12.80
C GLU A 101 5.85 -8.62 12.77
N VAL A 102 5.23 -8.91 11.62
CA VAL A 102 3.78 -8.91 11.43
C VAL A 102 3.36 -10.28 10.93
N GLN A 103 2.78 -11.10 11.81
CA GLN A 103 2.47 -12.51 11.51
C GLN A 103 1.21 -12.70 10.65
N GLY A 104 0.61 -11.61 10.16
CA GLY A 104 -0.50 -11.68 9.22
C GLY A 104 -1.18 -10.34 8.99
N PRO A 105 -1.91 -10.19 7.88
CA PRO A 105 -2.57 -8.94 7.51
C PRO A 105 -3.63 -8.48 8.51
N GLN A 106 -4.23 -9.41 9.26
CA GLN A 106 -5.18 -9.12 10.33
C GLN A 106 -4.60 -8.29 11.49
N GLN A 107 -3.28 -8.21 11.61
CA GLN A 107 -2.60 -7.38 12.62
C GLN A 107 -2.38 -5.94 12.15
N MET A 108 -2.74 -5.62 10.90
CA MET A 108 -2.63 -4.28 10.34
C MET A 108 -3.99 -3.59 10.35
N SER A 109 -4.01 -2.32 10.75
CA SER A 109 -5.18 -1.46 10.62
C SER A 109 -4.95 -0.41 9.55
N ARG A 110 -6.03 -0.03 8.87
CA ARG A 110 -6.05 1.14 7.99
C ARG A 110 -6.60 2.32 8.78
N SER A 111 -6.02 3.50 8.61
CA SER A 111 -6.66 4.73 9.06
C SER A 111 -8.00 4.93 8.34
N PRO A 112 -9.01 5.51 9.00
CA PRO A 112 -10.28 5.86 8.37
C PRO A 112 -10.08 6.90 7.27
N LYS A 113 -10.93 6.83 6.24
CA LYS A 113 -10.95 7.76 5.10
C LYS A 113 -11.55 9.11 5.47
#